data_AF-A0A8J5HXW1-F1
#
_entry.id   AF-A0A8J5HXW1-F1
#
_cell.length_a   1.000
_cell.length_b   1.000
_cell.length_c   1.000
_cell.angle_alpha   90.00
_cell.angle_beta   90.00
_cell.angle_gamma   90.00
#
_symmetry.space_group_name_H-M   'P 1'
#
loop_
_entity.id
_entity.type
_entity.pdbx_description
1 polymer ?
#
loop_
_entity_poly.entity_id
_entity_poly.type
_entity_poly.pdbx_seq_one_letter_code
_entity_poly.pdbx_strand_id
1 'polypeptide(L)'
;MAPAALTPVTALPPLSHFISSPSLHTATLTPLVFRRPTAAPSPRGSRRAVSARRTLRPLNPRCSTEAFSGGDGDGVSRATLLWRAAKLPIYSVALVPLTVGTAAAYHQTGLFFAKRYLILLSASVLVITWLNLSNDVYDFDTGADRNKKESVVNILGSRGVTQFAAITSLVLSFMGLFWACADAGNFHFILLVTFAILCGYVYQCPPFRLSYLGLGEPLCFAAFGPFATTSFYFSSSSKNLSNGINSLPLTSMVLASSFLVGLTTTLILFCSHFHQIDEDLTVGKMSPLVRIGTRAGSQVVKYGVISLYILLMAFSLCNVLPLTCLLLAVLTIPMGKLVIDFVEKNHNDKIKIFMAKYYCVRLHAFFGSALAVGLFLARTRIHMKEAPGSCIASSWSGPPNEESMKLKYFELPETKKQNSHSHPFDR
;
A
#
# COMPACT_ATOMS: atom_id res chain seq x y z
N MET A 1 -17.52 -65.42 -26.35
CA MET A 1 -17.48 -64.51 -27.51
C MET A 1 -16.15 -63.79 -27.47
N ALA A 2 -15.24 -64.16 -28.37
CA ALA A 2 -13.91 -63.59 -28.54
C ALA A 2 -13.97 -62.38 -29.55
N PRO A 3 -12.86 -61.75 -29.98
CA PRO A 3 -12.44 -60.40 -29.59
C PRO A 3 -12.09 -59.48 -30.80
N ALA A 4 -11.30 -58.40 -30.57
CA ALA A 4 -10.56 -57.55 -31.54
C ALA A 4 -11.35 -56.37 -32.18
N ALA A 5 -10.79 -55.24 -32.61
CA ALA A 5 -9.43 -54.82 -32.95
C ALA A 5 -9.32 -53.25 -32.90
N LEU A 6 -8.23 -52.67 -32.40
CA LEU A 6 -7.16 -51.93 -33.14
C LEU A 6 -7.58 -50.80 -34.12
N THR A 7 -7.16 -49.58 -33.74
CA THR A 7 -6.72 -48.34 -34.45
C THR A 7 -6.47 -48.38 -35.99
N PRO A 8 -6.55 -47.25 -36.73
CA PRO A 8 -5.36 -46.38 -36.87
C PRO A 8 -5.59 -44.85 -37.05
N VAL A 9 -4.45 -44.16 -36.95
CA VAL A 9 -4.10 -42.75 -37.23
C VAL A 9 -4.18 -42.41 -38.73
N THR A 10 -4.62 -41.19 -39.07
CA THR A 10 -4.27 -40.44 -40.30
C THR A 10 -4.45 -38.93 -40.00
N ALA A 11 -3.39 -38.14 -39.81
CA ALA A 11 -2.56 -37.47 -40.83
C ALA A 11 -3.30 -36.40 -41.69
N LEU A 12 -3.00 -35.13 -41.38
CA LEU A 12 -3.17 -33.90 -42.19
C LEU A 12 -2.54 -34.05 -43.60
N PRO A 13 -2.92 -33.25 -44.62
CA PRO A 13 -2.19 -32.00 -44.90
C PRO A 13 -3.07 -30.90 -45.60
N PRO A 14 -2.54 -29.86 -46.29
CA PRO A 14 -2.76 -28.45 -45.95
C PRO A 14 -3.55 -27.74 -47.06
N LEU A 15 -3.86 -26.44 -46.92
CA LEU A 15 -3.77 -25.48 -48.04
C LEU A 15 -3.95 -24.02 -47.59
N SER A 16 -2.97 -23.25 -48.04
CA SER A 16 -2.82 -21.81 -48.06
C SER A 16 -3.78 -21.13 -49.03
N HIS A 17 -3.80 -19.78 -48.93
CA HIS A 17 -4.43 -18.79 -49.82
C HIS A 17 -5.89 -18.41 -49.47
N PHE A 18 -6.05 -17.25 -48.82
CA PHE A 18 -6.75 -16.10 -49.40
C PHE A 18 -6.47 -14.88 -48.51
N ILE A 19 -5.44 -14.11 -48.88
CA ILE A 19 -5.23 -12.74 -48.41
C ILE A 19 -5.93 -11.84 -49.42
N SER A 20 -6.97 -11.14 -48.96
CA SER A 20 -7.57 -10.02 -49.68
C SER A 20 -7.66 -8.84 -48.72
N SER A 21 -6.84 -7.82 -48.98
CA SER A 21 -6.87 -6.52 -48.31
C SER A 21 -8.21 -5.80 -48.54
N PRO A 22 -8.57 -4.83 -47.69
CA PRO A 22 -8.78 -3.50 -48.26
C PRO A 22 -8.13 -2.35 -47.49
N SER A 23 -7.51 -1.51 -48.31
CA SER A 23 -7.20 -0.07 -48.24
C SER A 23 -7.52 0.78 -47.01
N LEU A 24 -6.52 1.62 -46.70
CA LEU A 24 -6.52 2.84 -45.91
C LEU A 24 -7.77 3.72 -46.12
N HIS A 25 -8.33 4.22 -45.01
CA HIS A 25 -8.95 5.53 -44.97
C HIS A 25 -8.31 6.38 -43.86
N THR A 26 -7.58 7.38 -44.32
CA THR A 26 -7.02 8.51 -43.60
C THR A 26 -8.17 9.39 -43.09
N ALA A 27 -8.36 9.49 -41.78
CA ALA A 27 -9.27 10.46 -41.18
C ALA A 27 -8.45 11.61 -40.58
N THR A 28 -8.49 12.73 -41.30
CA THR A 28 -7.87 14.01 -41.00
C THR A 28 -8.47 14.66 -39.75
N LEU A 29 -7.58 15.03 -38.82
CA LEU A 29 -7.85 15.92 -37.68
C LEU A 29 -8.33 17.28 -38.19
N THR A 30 -9.53 17.69 -37.78
CA THR A 30 -10.01 19.08 -37.87
C THR A 30 -9.95 19.73 -36.49
N PRO A 31 -9.29 20.89 -36.32
CA PRO A 31 -9.24 21.58 -35.04
C PRO A 31 -10.48 22.45 -34.85
N LEU A 32 -11.15 22.28 -33.70
CA LEU A 32 -12.19 23.19 -33.23
C LEU A 32 -11.56 24.52 -32.81
N VAL A 33 -11.88 25.56 -33.57
CA VAL A 33 -11.44 26.95 -33.38
C VAL A 33 -12.05 27.52 -32.09
N PHE A 34 -11.17 27.94 -31.19
CA PHE A 34 -11.44 28.70 -29.98
C PHE A 34 -11.85 30.14 -30.36
N ARG A 35 -13.12 30.52 -30.19
CA ARG A 35 -13.58 31.90 -30.45
C ARG A 35 -13.49 32.73 -29.16
N ARG A 36 -12.46 33.59 -29.07
CA ARG A 36 -12.40 34.70 -28.10
C ARG A 36 -13.36 35.82 -28.52
N PRO A 37 -14.05 36.50 -27.60
CA PRO A 37 -14.68 37.78 -27.89
C PRO A 37 -13.75 38.93 -27.48
N THR A 38 -13.39 39.79 -28.44
CA THR A 38 -12.79 41.10 -28.16
C THR A 38 -13.42 42.18 -29.03
N ALA A 39 -13.68 43.30 -28.35
CA ALA A 39 -13.79 44.67 -28.83
C ALA A 39 -15.10 45.17 -29.47
N ALA A 40 -15.61 46.24 -28.84
CA ALA A 40 -16.62 47.18 -29.33
C ALA A 40 -16.05 48.12 -30.41
N PRO A 41 -16.93 48.90 -31.09
CA PRO A 41 -16.91 50.34 -30.88
C PRO A 41 -18.29 51.04 -30.84
N SER A 42 -18.32 52.22 -30.22
CA SER A 42 -19.42 53.21 -30.09
C SER A 42 -19.46 54.21 -31.26
N PRO A 43 -20.18 55.37 -31.26
CA PRO A 43 -21.38 55.83 -30.51
C PRO A 43 -22.45 56.54 -31.42
N ARG A 44 -23.68 56.78 -30.90
CA ARG A 44 -24.49 58.03 -31.08
C ARG A 44 -25.91 57.86 -30.53
N GLY A 45 -26.39 58.84 -29.74
CA GLY A 45 -27.84 59.03 -29.54
C GLY A 45 -28.35 59.51 -28.17
N SER A 46 -27.97 60.71 -27.75
CA SER A 46 -28.83 61.75 -27.14
C SER A 46 -29.97 61.41 -26.12
N ARG A 47 -29.86 62.05 -24.93
CA ARG A 47 -30.92 62.56 -24.00
C ARG A 47 -31.69 61.49 -23.22
N ARG A 48 -31.99 61.59 -21.91
CA ARG A 48 -32.30 62.72 -21.02
C ARG A 48 -32.05 62.25 -19.57
N ALA A 49 -31.56 63.16 -18.73
CA ALA A 49 -31.41 62.96 -17.29
C ALA A 49 -32.78 63.06 -16.59
N VAL A 50 -33.04 62.16 -15.63
CA VAL A 50 -34.00 62.40 -14.55
C VAL A 50 -33.32 62.02 -13.24
N SER A 51 -33.17 63.04 -12.40
CA SER A 51 -32.67 63.01 -11.03
C SER A 51 -33.68 62.32 -10.11
N ALA A 52 -33.22 61.35 -9.32
CA ALA A 52 -33.93 60.90 -8.12
C ALA A 52 -32.92 60.61 -7.01
N ARG A 53 -32.72 61.60 -6.14
CA ARG A 53 -32.05 61.49 -4.85
C ARG A 53 -32.83 60.50 -3.97
N ARG A 54 -32.20 59.40 -3.54
CA ARG A 54 -32.66 58.61 -2.39
C ARG A 54 -31.52 58.42 -1.41
N THR A 55 -31.78 58.92 -0.21
CA THR A 55 -30.94 58.92 0.98
C THR A 55 -30.66 57.49 1.46
N LEU A 56 -29.38 57.15 1.60
CA LEU A 56 -28.91 55.93 2.24
C LEU A 56 -29.10 56.04 3.76
N ARG A 57 -29.98 55.20 4.33
CA ARG A 57 -30.00 54.84 5.76
C ARG A 57 -29.23 53.53 5.92
N PRO A 58 -28.34 53.37 6.91
CA PRO A 58 -27.70 52.10 7.19
C PRO A 58 -28.70 51.16 7.88
N LEU A 59 -29.07 50.06 7.21
CA LEU A 59 -29.80 48.95 7.80
C LEU A 59 -28.79 48.00 8.44
N ASN A 60 -28.83 47.98 9.77
CA ASN A 60 -28.11 47.07 10.63
C ASN A 60 -28.80 45.70 10.59
N PRO A 61 -28.22 44.60 10.07
CA PRO A 61 -28.80 43.29 10.24
C PRO A 61 -28.37 42.76 11.60
N ARG A 62 -29.30 42.80 12.57
CA ARG A 62 -29.20 41.98 13.78
C ARG A 62 -29.16 40.52 13.34
N CYS A 63 -28.05 39.85 13.62
CA CYS A 63 -27.92 38.41 13.52
C CYS A 63 -28.76 37.78 14.65
N SER A 64 -30.00 37.41 14.32
CA SER A 64 -30.80 36.56 15.17
C SER A 64 -30.24 35.14 15.05
N THR A 65 -29.48 34.70 16.04
CA THR A 65 -29.21 33.28 16.28
C THR A 65 -30.52 32.61 16.65
N GLU A 66 -31.28 32.15 15.66
CA GLU A 66 -32.29 31.12 15.88
C GLU A 66 -31.55 29.81 16.17
N ALA A 67 -31.40 29.53 17.46
CA ALA A 67 -31.12 28.19 17.94
C ALA A 67 -32.31 27.31 17.55
N PHE A 68 -32.18 26.56 16.45
CA PHE A 68 -33.05 25.45 16.13
C PHE A 68 -32.87 24.37 17.21
N SER A 69 -33.72 24.46 18.23
CA SER A 69 -34.03 23.35 19.12
C SER A 69 -35.28 22.69 18.59
N GLY A 70 -35.16 21.46 18.10
CA GLY A 70 -36.31 20.67 17.67
C GLY A 70 -35.93 19.47 16.82
N GLY A 71 -35.89 18.29 17.43
CA GLY A 71 -35.89 17.02 16.71
C GLY A 71 -35.20 15.88 17.47
N ASP A 72 -35.85 15.37 18.51
CA ASP A 72 -35.59 14.00 18.99
C ASP A 72 -35.84 13.03 17.82
N GLY A 73 -34.80 12.30 17.45
CA GLY A 73 -34.86 11.29 16.41
C GLY A 73 -33.57 10.50 16.40
N ASP A 74 -33.53 9.41 17.19
CA ASP A 74 -32.54 8.31 17.16
C ASP A 74 -31.18 8.66 16.54
N GLY A 75 -30.55 9.70 17.11
CA GLY A 75 -29.30 10.23 16.63
C GLY A 75 -28.17 9.27 16.99
N VAL A 76 -27.56 8.62 15.99
CA VAL A 76 -26.34 7.83 16.20
C VAL A 76 -25.32 8.69 16.97
N SER A 77 -24.86 8.19 18.12
CA SER A 77 -23.96 8.92 19.02
C SER A 77 -22.72 9.46 18.29
N ARG A 78 -22.24 10.65 18.69
CA ARG A 78 -20.99 11.23 18.17
C ARG A 78 -19.81 10.27 18.28
N ALA A 79 -19.75 9.47 19.36
CA ALA A 79 -18.71 8.45 19.52
C ALA A 79 -18.81 7.35 18.45
N THR A 80 -20.03 6.91 18.12
CA THR A 80 -20.27 5.94 17.04
C THR A 80 -19.95 6.53 15.67
N LEU A 81 -20.27 7.81 15.44
CA LEU A 81 -19.90 8.50 14.20
C LEU A 81 -18.39 8.66 14.07
N LEU A 82 -17.68 9.02 15.14
CA LEU A 82 -16.22 9.08 15.16
C LEU A 82 -15.59 7.71 14.94
N TRP A 83 -16.13 6.65 15.54
CA TRP A 83 -15.68 5.28 15.30
C TRP A 83 -15.83 4.87 13.84
N ARG A 84 -16.97 5.21 13.22
CA ARG A 84 -17.20 4.96 11.78
C ARG A 84 -16.28 5.80 10.90
N ALA A 85 -16.11 7.08 11.23
CA ALA A 85 -15.22 8.02 10.54
C ALA A 85 -13.75 7.59 10.62
N ALA A 86 -13.35 7.00 11.75
CA ALA A 86 -12.00 6.46 11.94
C ALA A 86 -11.67 5.33 10.97
N LYS A 87 -12.66 4.66 10.37
CA LYS A 87 -12.47 3.63 9.31
C LYS A 87 -11.35 2.63 9.66
N LEU A 88 -11.26 2.22 10.93
CA LEU A 88 -10.12 1.48 11.47
C LEU A 88 -9.65 0.29 10.63
N PRO A 89 -10.53 -0.54 10.02
CA PRO A 89 -10.09 -1.63 9.14
C PRO A 89 -9.23 -1.17 7.96
N ILE A 90 -9.44 0.04 7.43
CA ILE A 90 -8.72 0.58 6.28
C ILE A 90 -7.24 0.81 6.60
N TYR A 91 -6.86 1.00 7.86
CA TYR A 91 -5.45 1.16 8.27
C TYR A 91 -4.60 -0.09 8.04
N SER A 92 -5.20 -1.22 7.64
CA SER A 92 -4.43 -2.35 7.09
C SER A 92 -3.51 -1.93 5.94
N VAL A 93 -3.89 -0.91 5.15
CA VAL A 93 -3.08 -0.41 4.04
C VAL A 93 -1.82 0.35 4.50
N ALA A 94 -1.76 0.77 5.76
CA ALA A 94 -0.52 1.25 6.38
C ALA A 94 0.35 0.07 6.86
N LEU A 95 -0.28 -0.94 7.45
CA LEU A 95 0.40 -2.05 8.11
C LEU A 95 1.00 -3.07 7.14
N VAL A 96 0.25 -3.48 6.10
CA VAL A 96 0.63 -4.58 5.21
C VAL A 96 1.87 -4.25 4.37
N PRO A 97 1.96 -3.10 3.67
CA PRO A 97 3.19 -2.74 2.93
C PRO A 97 4.43 -2.70 3.82
N LEU A 98 4.29 -2.13 5.03
CA LEU A 98 5.37 -2.08 6.02
C LEU A 98 5.81 -3.48 6.45
N THR A 99 4.84 -4.33 6.78
CA THR A 99 5.11 -5.68 7.28
C THR A 99 5.69 -6.59 6.21
N VAL A 100 5.16 -6.54 4.98
CA VAL A 100 5.68 -7.32 3.84
C VAL A 100 7.07 -6.83 3.44
N GLY A 101 7.28 -5.50 3.34
CA GLY A 101 8.60 -4.93 3.03
C GLY A 101 9.65 -5.29 4.07
N THR A 102 9.30 -5.19 5.36
CA THR A 102 10.18 -5.58 6.47
C THR A 102 10.46 -7.08 6.49
N ALA A 103 9.44 -7.92 6.24
CA ALA A 103 9.61 -9.37 6.16
C ALA A 103 10.52 -9.79 4.98
N ALA A 104 10.42 -9.12 3.84
CA ALA A 104 11.32 -9.34 2.70
C ALA A 104 12.78 -8.97 3.05
N ALA A 105 12.98 -7.86 3.77
CA ALA A 105 14.31 -7.47 4.24
C ALA A 105 14.87 -8.43 5.28
N TYR A 106 14.03 -8.89 6.21
CA TYR A 106 14.39 -9.91 7.20
C TYR A 106 14.73 -11.23 6.51
N HIS A 107 13.97 -11.66 5.51
CA HIS A 107 14.25 -12.88 4.75
C HIS A 107 15.68 -12.90 4.19
N GLN A 108 16.18 -11.75 3.71
CA GLN A 108 17.52 -11.63 3.17
C GLN A 108 18.60 -11.41 4.22
N THR A 109 18.38 -10.49 5.16
CA THR A 109 19.42 -10.04 6.10
C THR A 109 19.41 -10.79 7.42
N GLY A 110 18.24 -11.29 7.84
CA GLY A 110 18.00 -11.87 9.16
C GLY A 110 17.91 -10.85 10.29
N LEU A 111 17.93 -9.57 9.96
CA LEU A 111 17.88 -8.49 10.93
C LEU A 111 16.47 -7.93 11.00
N PHE A 112 15.97 -7.74 12.22
CA PHE A 112 14.70 -7.07 12.48
C PHE A 112 14.91 -5.92 13.45
N PHE A 113 14.56 -4.71 13.01
CA PHE A 113 14.73 -3.48 13.79
C PHE A 113 13.40 -3.06 14.42
N ALA A 114 13.05 -3.68 15.56
CA ALA A 114 11.74 -3.51 16.20
C ALA A 114 11.37 -2.04 16.49
N LYS A 115 12.30 -1.24 17.04
CA LYS A 115 12.09 0.19 17.30
C LYS A 115 11.74 0.95 16.02
N ARG A 116 12.48 0.69 14.93
CA ARG A 116 12.26 1.34 13.64
C ARG A 116 10.93 0.92 13.03
N TYR A 117 10.58 -0.36 13.12
CA TYR A 117 9.29 -0.86 12.68
C TYR A 117 8.12 -0.16 13.39
N LEU A 118 8.15 -0.03 14.73
CA LEU A 118 7.08 0.63 15.48
C LEU A 118 6.96 2.13 15.16
N ILE A 119 8.08 2.83 15.00
CA ILE A 119 8.09 4.24 14.58
C ILE A 119 7.52 4.38 13.17
N LEU A 120 7.94 3.54 12.22
CA LEU A 120 7.41 3.55 10.86
C LEU A 120 5.93 3.17 10.80
N LEU A 121 5.47 2.26 11.65
CA LEU A 121 4.06 1.93 11.76
C LEU A 121 3.25 3.15 12.21
N SER A 122 3.70 3.84 13.26
CA SER A 122 3.07 5.06 13.75
C SER A 122 3.07 6.16 12.69
N ALA A 123 4.19 6.37 11.99
CA ALA A 123 4.31 7.34 10.91
C ALA A 123 3.37 7.00 9.73
N SER A 124 3.27 5.72 9.36
CA SER A 124 2.41 5.26 8.26
C SER A 124 0.93 5.44 8.60
N VAL A 125 0.52 5.13 9.83
CA VAL A 125 -0.83 5.42 10.33
C VAL A 125 -1.12 6.93 10.26
N LEU A 126 -0.16 7.78 10.63
CA LEU A 126 -0.30 9.22 10.53
C LEU A 126 -0.39 9.73 9.07
N VAL A 127 0.31 9.11 8.10
CA VAL A 127 0.13 9.41 6.66
C VAL A 127 -1.30 9.10 6.23
N ILE A 128 -1.81 7.90 6.57
CA ILE A 128 -3.19 7.51 6.21
C ILE A 128 -4.21 8.42 6.90
N THR A 129 -3.94 8.82 8.14
CA THR A 129 -4.76 9.80 8.87
C THR A 129 -4.79 11.13 8.12
N TRP A 130 -3.62 11.64 7.72
CA TRP A 130 -3.53 12.86 6.91
C TRP A 130 -4.32 12.75 5.61
N LEU A 131 -4.17 11.67 4.84
CA LEU A 131 -4.90 11.46 3.57
C LEU A 131 -6.42 11.46 3.78
N ASN A 132 -6.90 10.80 4.83
CA ASN A 132 -8.33 10.74 5.14
C ASN A 132 -8.87 12.13 5.56
N LEU A 133 -8.17 12.82 6.45
CA LEU A 133 -8.60 14.13 6.95
C LEU A 133 -8.50 15.22 5.88
N SER A 134 -7.45 15.20 5.05
CA SER A 134 -7.30 16.15 3.95
C SER A 134 -8.40 15.95 2.91
N ASN A 135 -8.73 14.70 2.59
CA ASN A 135 -9.83 14.38 1.68
C ASN A 135 -11.15 14.95 2.21
N ASP A 136 -11.48 14.72 3.48
CA ASP A 136 -12.70 15.28 4.09
C ASP A 136 -12.72 16.82 4.06
N VAL A 137 -11.57 17.49 4.26
CA VAL A 137 -11.47 18.96 4.15
C VAL A 137 -11.76 19.44 2.73
N TYR A 138 -11.17 18.82 1.72
CA TYR A 138 -11.35 19.27 0.34
C TYR A 138 -12.71 18.86 -0.25
N ASP A 139 -13.26 17.72 0.16
CA ASP A 139 -14.61 17.29 -0.23
C ASP A 139 -15.69 18.16 0.45
N PHE A 140 -15.40 18.70 1.64
CA PHE A 140 -16.24 19.75 2.23
C PHE A 140 -16.20 21.03 1.38
N ASP A 141 -15.01 21.45 0.92
CA ASP A 141 -14.83 22.67 0.10
C ASP A 141 -15.54 22.58 -1.27
N THR A 142 -15.63 21.38 -1.87
CA THR A 142 -16.36 21.15 -3.13
C THR A 142 -17.86 20.96 -2.94
N GLY A 143 -18.30 20.75 -1.70
CA GLY A 143 -19.68 20.44 -1.36
C GLY A 143 -20.05 18.96 -1.49
N ALA A 144 -19.10 18.09 -1.89
CA ALA A 144 -19.32 16.64 -1.99
C ALA A 144 -19.75 16.01 -0.65
N ASP A 145 -19.23 16.54 0.46
CA ASP A 145 -19.48 16.01 1.80
C ASP A 145 -20.61 16.72 2.58
N ARG A 146 -21.36 17.66 1.99
CA ARG A 146 -22.35 18.50 2.74
C ARG A 146 -23.35 17.72 3.59
N ASN A 147 -23.80 16.54 3.13
CA ASN A 147 -24.80 15.71 3.83
C ASN A 147 -24.22 14.44 4.46
N LYS A 148 -22.90 14.25 4.43
CA LYS A 148 -22.24 13.02 4.86
C LYS A 148 -21.97 13.06 6.36
N LYS A 149 -22.80 12.37 7.15
CA LYS A 149 -22.70 12.32 8.63
C LYS A 149 -21.37 11.77 9.16
N GLU A 150 -20.66 10.97 8.36
CA GLU A 150 -19.37 10.37 8.72
C GLU A 150 -18.16 11.24 8.35
N SER A 151 -18.36 12.42 7.74
CA SER A 151 -17.27 13.37 7.47
C SER A 151 -16.77 13.97 8.79
N VAL A 152 -15.46 13.94 9.02
CA VAL A 152 -14.85 14.49 10.24
C VAL A 152 -15.12 16.00 10.35
N VAL A 153 -15.16 16.72 9.22
CA VAL A 153 -15.54 18.14 9.18
C VAL A 153 -16.96 18.34 9.72
N ASN A 154 -17.91 17.49 9.32
CA ASN A 154 -19.30 17.58 9.77
C ASN A 154 -19.46 17.16 11.24
N ILE A 155 -18.70 16.16 11.71
CA ILE A 155 -18.73 15.71 13.11
C ILE A 155 -18.17 16.78 14.05
N LEU A 156 -17.04 17.38 13.68
CA LEU A 156 -16.39 18.42 14.49
C LEU A 156 -17.02 19.81 14.29
N GLY A 157 -17.81 20.00 13.23
CA GLY A 157 -18.38 21.29 12.85
C GLY A 157 -17.34 22.34 12.45
N SER A 158 -16.09 21.93 12.17
CA SER A 158 -14.98 22.85 11.92
C SER A 158 -14.01 22.32 10.87
N ARG A 159 -14.05 22.93 9.69
CA ARG A 159 -13.06 22.72 8.62
C ARG A 159 -11.64 23.02 9.11
N GLY A 160 -11.46 24.10 9.87
CA GLY A 160 -10.15 24.56 10.35
C GLY A 160 -9.50 23.57 11.30
N VAL A 161 -10.27 22.99 12.23
CA VAL A 161 -9.77 21.97 13.17
C VAL A 161 -9.37 20.69 12.42
N THR A 162 -10.21 20.22 11.48
CA THR A 162 -9.88 19.05 10.67
C THR A 162 -8.62 19.26 9.83
N GLN A 163 -8.45 20.45 9.24
CA GLN A 163 -7.24 20.78 8.48
C GLN A 163 -6.00 20.84 9.38
N PHE A 164 -6.11 21.45 10.57
CA PHE A 164 -5.01 21.49 11.53
C PHE A 164 -4.59 20.09 11.97
N ALA A 165 -5.55 19.20 12.25
CA ALA A 165 -5.29 17.80 12.57
C ALA A 165 -4.59 17.08 11.39
N ALA A 166 -5.06 17.29 10.15
CA ALA A 166 -4.42 16.71 8.97
C ALA A 166 -2.94 17.13 8.84
N ILE A 167 -2.65 18.43 8.96
CA ILE A 167 -1.29 18.98 8.87
C ILE A 167 -0.42 18.44 10.02
N THR A 168 -0.96 18.40 11.24
CA THR A 168 -0.24 17.87 12.41
C THR A 168 0.12 16.39 12.21
N SER A 169 -0.81 15.57 11.71
CA SER A 169 -0.52 14.18 11.37
C SER A 169 0.59 14.05 10.32
N LEU A 170 0.57 14.90 9.28
CA LEU A 170 1.61 14.89 8.25
C LEU A 170 2.98 15.25 8.82
N VAL A 171 3.07 16.31 9.63
CA VAL A 171 4.33 16.74 10.26
C VAL A 171 4.90 15.67 11.18
N LEU A 172 4.08 15.11 12.07
CA LEU A 172 4.49 14.03 12.98
C LEU A 172 4.92 12.78 12.21
N SER A 173 4.25 12.46 11.10
CA SER A 173 4.66 11.37 10.22
C SER A 173 6.04 11.61 9.63
N PHE A 174 6.29 12.81 9.08
CA PHE A 174 7.60 13.16 8.53
C PHE A 174 8.71 13.09 9.58
N MET A 175 8.46 13.50 10.83
CA MET A 175 9.45 13.34 11.90
C MET A 175 9.87 11.87 12.08
N GLY A 176 8.90 10.94 12.10
CA GLY A 176 9.18 9.51 12.17
C GLY A 176 9.91 8.96 10.94
N LEU A 177 9.51 9.39 9.74
CA LEU A 177 10.16 8.99 8.48
C LEU A 177 11.60 9.51 8.39
N PHE A 178 11.86 10.78 8.71
CA PHE A 178 13.21 11.35 8.69
C PHE A 178 14.12 10.69 9.74
N TRP A 179 13.60 10.45 10.94
CA TRP A 179 14.33 9.70 11.96
C TRP A 179 14.71 8.31 11.46
N ALA A 180 13.76 7.56 10.89
CA ALA A 180 14.02 6.23 10.36
C ALA A 180 14.99 6.25 9.16
N CYS A 181 14.94 7.28 8.31
CA CYS A 181 15.90 7.46 7.22
C CYS A 181 17.32 7.71 7.74
N ALA A 182 17.46 8.57 8.75
CA ALA A 182 18.75 8.88 9.36
C ALA A 182 19.35 7.63 10.03
N ASP A 183 18.51 6.83 10.69
CA ASP A 183 18.89 5.57 11.35
C ASP A 183 19.22 4.45 10.35
N ALA A 184 18.42 4.27 9.30
CA ALA A 184 18.64 3.26 8.27
C ALA A 184 19.83 3.59 7.36
N GLY A 185 20.07 4.88 7.08
CA GLY A 185 21.12 5.35 6.20
C GLY A 185 20.94 5.05 4.72
N ASN A 186 19.71 4.77 4.28
CA ASN A 186 19.41 4.44 2.89
C ASN A 186 18.54 5.52 2.24
N PHE A 187 19.09 6.24 1.26
CA PHE A 187 18.38 7.30 0.55
C PHE A 187 17.16 6.79 -0.24
N HIS A 188 17.19 5.55 -0.75
CA HIS A 188 16.07 4.99 -1.50
C HIS A 188 14.81 4.85 -0.65
N PHE A 189 14.95 4.65 0.67
CA PHE A 189 13.82 4.61 1.59
C PHE A 189 13.02 5.92 1.55
N ILE A 190 13.68 7.06 1.81
CA ILE A 190 12.98 8.35 1.88
C ILE A 190 12.47 8.80 0.51
N LEU A 191 13.21 8.50 -0.57
CA LEU A 191 12.79 8.81 -1.94
C LEU A 191 11.48 8.10 -2.29
N LEU A 192 11.41 6.77 -2.08
CA LEU A 192 10.24 5.98 -2.45
C LEU A 192 9.02 6.28 -1.57
N VAL A 193 9.18 6.48 -0.26
CA VAL A 193 8.03 6.86 0.59
C VAL A 193 7.51 8.25 0.21
N THR A 194 8.39 9.17 -0.21
CA THR A 194 7.97 10.48 -0.71
C THR A 194 7.14 10.35 -1.99
N PHE A 195 7.53 9.48 -2.93
CA PHE A 195 6.70 9.20 -4.10
C PHE A 195 5.35 8.57 -3.74
N ALA A 196 5.30 7.66 -2.76
CA ALA A 196 4.04 7.09 -2.27
C ALA A 196 3.10 8.16 -1.69
N ILE A 197 3.63 9.06 -0.84
CA ILE A 197 2.88 10.19 -0.27
C ILE A 197 2.42 11.14 -1.37
N LEU A 198 3.28 11.43 -2.36
CA LEU A 198 2.95 12.29 -3.49
C LEU A 198 1.80 11.71 -4.33
N CYS A 199 1.77 10.39 -4.56
CA CYS A 199 0.63 9.73 -5.22
C CYS A 199 -0.68 9.99 -4.48
N GLY A 200 -0.69 9.88 -3.15
CA GLY A 200 -1.85 10.22 -2.32
C GLY A 200 -2.22 11.71 -2.35
N TYR A 201 -1.23 12.59 -2.40
CA TYR A 201 -1.45 14.02 -2.60
C TYR A 201 -2.13 14.28 -3.94
N VAL A 202 -1.54 13.89 -5.06
CA VAL A 202 -2.08 14.20 -6.41
C VAL A 202 -3.43 13.52 -6.66
N TYR A 203 -3.71 12.43 -5.97
CA TYR A 203 -5.00 11.74 -6.02
C TYR A 203 -6.16 12.64 -5.52
N GLN A 204 -6.05 13.26 -4.34
CA GLN A 204 -7.17 14.03 -3.74
C GLN A 204 -6.94 15.53 -3.54
N CYS A 205 -5.70 16.03 -3.45
CA CYS A 205 -5.42 17.44 -3.15
C CYS A 205 -5.54 18.33 -4.40
N PRO A 206 -5.95 19.60 -4.23
CA PRO A 206 -5.73 20.64 -5.23
C PRO A 206 -4.22 20.85 -5.52
N PRO A 207 -3.85 21.27 -6.74
CA PRO A 207 -4.73 21.53 -7.89
C PRO A 207 -5.05 20.28 -8.73
N PHE A 208 -4.47 19.11 -8.43
CA PHE A 208 -4.49 17.95 -9.33
C PHE A 208 -5.80 17.15 -9.28
N ARG A 209 -6.22 16.73 -8.08
CA ARG A 209 -7.45 15.95 -7.83
C ARG A 209 -7.69 14.84 -8.85
N LEU A 210 -6.67 14.02 -9.13
CA LEU A 210 -6.73 12.99 -10.18
C LEU A 210 -7.79 11.91 -9.93
N SER A 211 -8.34 11.83 -8.70
CA SER A 211 -9.53 11.03 -8.37
C SER A 211 -10.75 11.39 -9.25
N TYR A 212 -10.88 12.65 -9.67
CA TYR A 212 -11.93 13.13 -10.58
C TYR A 212 -11.79 12.63 -12.01
N LEU A 213 -10.58 12.23 -12.39
CA LEU A 213 -10.30 11.71 -13.73
C LEU A 213 -10.41 10.18 -13.80
N GLY A 214 -10.61 9.49 -12.68
CA GLY A 214 -10.61 8.03 -12.62
C GLY A 214 -9.21 7.42 -12.68
N LEU A 215 -8.18 8.15 -12.22
CA LEU A 215 -6.79 7.70 -12.17
C LEU A 215 -6.40 7.16 -10.77
N GLY A 216 -7.38 6.83 -9.94
CA GLY A 216 -7.15 6.37 -8.57
C GLY A 216 -6.43 5.04 -8.49
N GLU A 217 -6.79 4.09 -9.34
CA GLU A 217 -6.31 2.71 -9.29
C GLU A 217 -4.83 2.60 -9.65
N PRO A 218 -4.32 3.24 -10.74
CA PRO A 218 -2.89 3.27 -11.01
C PRO A 218 -2.09 3.99 -9.92
N LEU A 219 -2.60 5.10 -9.38
CA LEU A 219 -1.93 5.84 -8.30
C LEU A 219 -1.87 5.04 -7.01
N CYS A 220 -2.98 4.39 -6.63
CA CYS A 220 -3.06 3.52 -5.47
C CYS A 220 -2.11 2.32 -5.61
N PHE A 221 -2.12 1.69 -6.79
CA PHE A 221 -1.21 0.59 -7.09
C PHE A 221 0.25 1.02 -6.92
N ALA A 222 0.65 2.14 -7.54
CA ALA A 222 2.01 2.66 -7.47
C ALA A 222 2.41 3.05 -6.04
N ALA A 223 1.53 3.75 -5.33
CA ALA A 223 1.77 4.23 -3.97
C ALA A 223 2.06 3.07 -3.00
N PHE A 224 1.17 2.08 -2.94
CA PHE A 224 1.24 1.03 -1.93
C PHE A 224 2.10 -0.16 -2.36
N GLY A 225 2.14 -0.45 -3.66
CA GLY A 225 2.97 -1.51 -4.21
C GLY A 225 4.43 -1.08 -4.31
N PRO A 226 4.92 -0.69 -5.50
CA PRO A 226 6.34 -0.49 -5.75
C PRO A 226 6.96 0.64 -4.91
N PHE A 227 6.23 1.68 -4.52
CA PHE A 227 6.78 2.77 -3.72
C PHE A 227 6.84 2.44 -2.22
N ALA A 228 5.70 2.32 -1.54
CA ALA A 228 5.68 2.11 -0.09
C ALA A 228 6.29 0.77 0.33
N THR A 229 5.89 -0.35 -0.28
CA THR A 229 6.39 -1.67 0.12
C THR A 229 7.91 -1.78 -0.06
N THR A 230 8.44 -1.31 -1.18
CA THR A 230 9.89 -1.31 -1.46
C THR A 230 10.63 -0.30 -0.57
N SER A 231 10.03 0.86 -0.28
CA SER A 231 10.59 1.81 0.69
C SER A 231 10.80 1.12 2.05
N PHE A 232 9.77 0.45 2.57
CA PHE A 232 9.87 -0.23 3.87
C PHE A 232 10.88 -1.39 3.87
N TYR A 233 11.10 -2.04 2.74
CA TYR A 233 12.23 -2.94 2.56
C TYR A 233 13.58 -2.22 2.77
N PHE A 234 13.82 -1.11 2.07
CA PHE A 234 15.05 -0.32 2.25
C PHE A 234 15.18 0.29 3.65
N SER A 235 14.06 0.54 4.33
CA SER A 235 14.04 1.04 5.70
C SER A 235 14.73 0.09 6.68
N SER A 236 14.95 -1.18 6.34
CA SER A 236 15.68 -2.17 7.15
C SER A 236 17.19 -2.19 6.89
N SER A 237 17.74 -1.24 6.13
CA SER A 237 19.20 -1.12 5.94
C SER A 237 19.90 -0.70 7.24
N SER A 238 21.20 -0.99 7.39
CA SER A 238 21.98 -0.59 8.57
C SER A 238 23.32 0.03 8.18
N LYS A 239 23.60 1.23 8.72
CA LYS A 239 24.90 1.92 8.55
C LYS A 239 26.07 1.18 9.21
N ASN A 240 25.80 0.38 10.23
CA ASN A 240 26.83 -0.25 11.08
C ASN A 240 27.23 -1.65 10.60
N LEU A 241 26.75 -2.10 9.44
CA LEU A 241 27.16 -3.39 8.90
C LEU A 241 28.57 -3.25 8.31
N SER A 242 29.56 -3.60 9.13
CA SER A 242 31.02 -3.52 8.89
C SER A 242 31.54 -4.23 7.62
N ASN A 243 30.67 -4.78 6.78
CA ASN A 243 31.02 -5.65 5.65
C ASN A 243 30.99 -4.94 4.29
N GLY A 244 30.97 -3.61 4.23
CA GLY A 244 31.06 -2.87 2.96
C GLY A 244 29.87 -3.03 2.00
N ILE A 245 28.79 -3.69 2.43
CA ILE A 245 27.53 -3.77 1.68
C ILE A 245 26.78 -2.45 1.91
N ASN A 246 27.17 -1.43 1.14
CA ASN A 246 26.65 -0.06 1.25
C ASN A 246 25.16 0.09 0.85
N SER A 247 24.50 -0.96 0.37
CA SER A 247 23.07 -0.91 0.03
C SER A 247 22.43 -2.29 0.04
N LEU A 248 21.25 -2.39 0.65
CA LEU A 248 20.39 -3.55 0.55
C LEU A 248 19.92 -3.68 -0.92
N PRO A 249 20.21 -4.78 -1.65
CA PRO A 249 20.01 -4.82 -3.10
C PRO A 249 18.54 -5.02 -3.48
N LEU A 250 18.01 -4.24 -4.42
CA LEU A 250 16.65 -4.47 -4.92
C LEU A 250 16.57 -5.84 -5.62
N THR A 251 15.65 -6.69 -5.16
CA THR A 251 15.48 -8.05 -5.72
C THR A 251 14.12 -8.25 -6.35
N SER A 252 14.04 -9.21 -7.28
CA SER A 252 12.77 -9.63 -7.90
C SER A 252 11.73 -10.07 -6.87
N MET A 253 12.15 -10.64 -5.74
CA MET A 253 11.28 -11.02 -4.62
C MET A 253 10.54 -9.82 -4.02
N VAL A 254 11.25 -8.71 -3.81
CA VAL A 254 10.67 -7.47 -3.28
C VAL A 254 9.71 -6.87 -4.29
N LEU A 255 10.09 -6.83 -5.57
CA LEU A 255 9.24 -6.34 -6.65
C LEU A 255 7.96 -7.17 -6.78
N ALA A 256 8.06 -8.49 -6.78
CA ALA A 256 6.91 -9.40 -6.82
C ALA A 256 5.99 -9.23 -5.61
N SER A 257 6.56 -9.17 -4.39
CA SER A 257 5.79 -8.94 -3.16
C SER A 257 5.07 -7.58 -3.19
N SER A 258 5.77 -6.52 -3.63
CA SER A 258 5.23 -5.17 -3.77
C SER A 258 4.08 -5.12 -4.80
N PHE A 259 4.21 -5.84 -5.92
CA PHE A 259 3.17 -5.92 -6.94
C PHE A 259 1.89 -6.53 -6.38
N LEU A 260 1.99 -7.65 -5.67
CA LEU A 260 0.82 -8.32 -5.07
C LEU A 260 0.16 -7.46 -3.98
N VAL A 261 0.95 -6.77 -3.16
CA VAL A 261 0.43 -5.79 -2.17
C VAL A 261 -0.28 -4.62 -2.85
N GLY A 262 0.29 -4.07 -3.92
CA GLY A 262 -0.33 -3.02 -4.73
C GLY A 262 -1.68 -3.47 -5.29
N LEU A 263 -1.75 -4.68 -5.87
CA LEU A 263 -2.97 -5.22 -6.46
C LEU A 263 -4.10 -5.38 -5.43
N THR A 264 -3.80 -5.96 -4.25
CA THR A 264 -4.79 -6.10 -3.17
C THR A 264 -5.26 -4.75 -2.63
N THR A 265 -4.37 -3.76 -2.55
CA THR A 265 -4.73 -2.40 -2.08
C THR A 265 -5.61 -1.67 -3.10
N THR A 266 -5.29 -1.79 -4.39
CA THR A 266 -6.10 -1.23 -5.48
C THR A 266 -7.50 -1.82 -5.52
N LEU A 267 -7.67 -3.12 -5.23
CA LEU A 267 -8.99 -3.74 -5.12
C LEU A 267 -9.85 -3.14 -4.01
N ILE A 268 -9.26 -2.67 -2.91
CA ILE A 268 -9.99 -1.97 -1.84
C ILE A 268 -10.55 -0.65 -2.39
N LEU A 269 -9.71 0.14 -3.07
CA LEU A 269 -10.10 1.42 -3.64
C LEU A 269 -11.20 1.22 -4.70
N PHE A 270 -10.99 0.28 -5.63
CA PHE A 270 -11.95 0.00 -6.68
C PHE A 270 -13.32 -0.41 -6.12
N CYS A 271 -13.34 -1.32 -5.14
CA CYS A 271 -14.58 -1.75 -4.48
C CYS A 271 -15.25 -0.62 -3.68
N SER A 272 -14.53 0.43 -3.31
CA SER A 272 -15.11 1.59 -2.63
C SER A 272 -16.03 2.42 -3.55
N HIS A 273 -15.84 2.37 -4.87
CA HIS A 273 -16.64 3.17 -5.81
C HIS A 273 -18.06 2.66 -6.06
N PHE A 274 -18.35 1.37 -5.81
CA PHE A 274 -19.66 0.79 -6.15
C PHE A 274 -20.86 1.48 -5.49
N HIS A 275 -20.70 1.94 -4.25
CA HIS A 275 -21.79 2.59 -3.50
C HIS A 275 -21.91 4.10 -3.75
N GLN A 276 -21.01 4.70 -4.55
CA GLN A 276 -20.86 6.15 -4.69
C GLN A 276 -21.05 6.64 -6.13
N ILE A 277 -21.57 5.80 -7.03
CA ILE A 277 -21.63 6.13 -8.47
C ILE A 277 -22.46 7.39 -8.72
N ASP A 278 -23.65 7.47 -8.12
CA ASP A 278 -24.56 8.61 -8.31
C ASP A 278 -23.95 9.89 -7.72
N GLU A 279 -23.41 9.80 -6.50
CA GLU A 279 -22.78 10.91 -5.79
C GLU A 279 -21.55 11.44 -6.55
N ASP A 280 -20.65 10.55 -6.98
CA ASP A 280 -19.47 10.89 -7.78
C ASP A 280 -19.88 11.62 -9.07
N LEU A 281 -20.93 11.14 -9.76
CA LEU A 281 -21.43 11.76 -10.99
C LEU A 281 -21.98 13.18 -10.74
N THR A 282 -22.71 13.41 -9.64
CA THR A 282 -23.30 14.73 -9.35
C THR A 282 -22.27 15.84 -9.14
N VAL A 283 -21.06 15.48 -8.68
CA VAL A 283 -19.95 16.42 -8.45
C VAL A 283 -18.93 16.43 -9.60
N GLY A 284 -19.22 15.75 -10.71
CA GLY A 284 -18.34 15.68 -11.89
C GLY A 284 -17.11 14.79 -11.72
N LYS A 285 -17.09 13.90 -10.73
CA LYS A 285 -16.01 12.94 -10.50
C LYS A 285 -16.22 11.70 -11.35
N MET A 286 -15.41 11.54 -12.40
CA MET A 286 -15.50 10.42 -13.34
C MET A 286 -14.71 9.20 -12.85
N SER A 287 -15.13 8.63 -11.72
CA SER A 287 -14.54 7.40 -11.17
C SER A 287 -14.71 6.21 -12.13
N PRO A 288 -13.93 5.13 -12.01
CA PRO A 288 -14.00 4.02 -12.97
C PRO A 288 -15.39 3.42 -13.08
N LEU A 289 -16.10 3.30 -11.95
CA LEU A 289 -17.45 2.73 -11.92
C LEU A 289 -18.49 3.65 -12.56
N VAL A 290 -18.29 4.97 -12.53
CA VAL A 290 -19.10 5.93 -13.32
C VAL A 290 -18.90 5.69 -14.81
N ARG A 291 -17.68 5.33 -15.24
CA ARG A 291 -17.36 5.10 -16.66
C ARG A 291 -17.82 3.75 -17.20
N ILE A 292 -17.62 2.67 -16.44
CA ILE A 292 -17.83 1.29 -16.91
C ILE A 292 -19.09 0.63 -16.34
N GLY A 293 -19.70 1.22 -15.31
CA GLY A 293 -20.87 0.67 -14.62
C GLY A 293 -20.56 -0.51 -13.69
N THR A 294 -21.56 -0.87 -12.88
CA THR A 294 -21.42 -1.89 -11.82
C THR A 294 -21.17 -3.29 -12.37
N ARG A 295 -21.78 -3.65 -13.51
CA ARG A 295 -21.64 -4.98 -14.12
C ARG A 295 -20.22 -5.24 -14.61
N ALA A 296 -19.66 -4.34 -15.42
CA ALA A 296 -18.27 -4.47 -15.85
C ALA A 296 -17.31 -4.34 -14.65
N GLY A 297 -17.61 -3.45 -13.70
CA GLY A 297 -16.86 -3.34 -12.45
C GLY A 297 -16.80 -4.65 -11.66
N SER A 298 -17.90 -5.41 -11.60
CA SER A 298 -17.90 -6.72 -10.93
C SER A 298 -16.92 -7.71 -11.57
N GLN A 299 -16.82 -7.66 -12.91
CA GLN A 299 -15.88 -8.51 -13.65
C GLN A 299 -14.44 -8.06 -13.44
N VAL A 300 -14.17 -6.75 -13.34
CA VAL A 300 -12.83 -6.24 -12.98
C VAL A 300 -12.39 -6.76 -11.61
N VAL A 301 -13.28 -6.76 -10.61
CA VAL A 301 -12.98 -7.34 -9.29
C VAL A 301 -12.67 -8.84 -9.39
N LYS A 302 -13.52 -9.59 -10.11
CA LYS A 302 -13.33 -11.03 -10.33
C LYS A 302 -11.98 -11.35 -10.96
N TYR A 303 -11.67 -10.73 -12.09
CA TYR A 303 -10.41 -10.96 -12.78
C TYR A 303 -9.22 -10.43 -11.97
N GLY A 304 -9.37 -9.32 -11.24
CA GLY A 304 -8.32 -8.83 -10.34
C GLY A 304 -7.96 -9.81 -9.22
N VAL A 305 -8.96 -10.44 -8.60
CA VAL A 305 -8.74 -11.47 -7.57
C VAL A 305 -8.16 -12.75 -8.20
N ILE A 306 -8.63 -13.19 -9.37
CA ILE A 306 -8.06 -14.35 -10.07
C ILE A 306 -6.59 -14.09 -10.44
N SER A 307 -6.29 -12.92 -11.01
CA SER A 307 -4.94 -12.52 -11.38
C SER A 307 -4.00 -12.46 -10.16
N LEU A 308 -4.48 -12.04 -8.98
CA LEU A 308 -3.70 -12.07 -7.75
C LEU A 308 -3.13 -13.46 -7.45
N TYR A 309 -3.99 -14.49 -7.50
CA TYR A 309 -3.56 -15.87 -7.20
C TYR A 309 -2.75 -16.50 -8.35
N ILE A 310 -3.06 -16.18 -9.60
CA ILE A 310 -2.25 -16.61 -10.75
C ILE A 310 -0.83 -16.04 -10.65
N LEU A 311 -0.69 -14.74 -10.33
CA LEU A 311 0.62 -14.10 -10.18
C LEU A 311 1.39 -14.65 -8.98
N LEU A 312 0.72 -14.88 -7.84
CA LEU A 312 1.33 -15.54 -6.69
C LEU A 312 1.90 -16.91 -7.08
N MET A 313 1.12 -17.72 -7.80
CA MET A 313 1.55 -19.03 -8.29
C MET A 313 2.72 -18.90 -9.26
N ALA A 314 2.63 -18.02 -10.26
CA ALA A 314 3.69 -17.80 -11.24
C ALA A 314 5.01 -17.36 -10.57
N PHE A 315 4.96 -16.36 -9.68
CA PHE A 315 6.16 -15.90 -8.97
C PHE A 315 6.78 -16.99 -8.09
N SER A 316 5.97 -17.88 -7.51
CA SER A 316 6.47 -18.97 -6.68
C SER A 316 7.07 -20.11 -7.52
N LEU A 317 6.43 -20.48 -8.64
CA LEU A 317 6.94 -21.50 -9.57
C LEU A 317 8.20 -21.06 -10.30
N CYS A 318 8.34 -19.76 -10.58
CA CYS A 318 9.56 -19.16 -11.12
C CYS A 318 10.66 -18.94 -10.06
N ASN A 319 10.48 -19.41 -8.83
CA ASN A 319 11.41 -19.22 -7.70
C ASN A 319 11.71 -17.74 -7.35
N VAL A 320 10.82 -16.81 -7.73
CA VAL A 320 10.92 -15.40 -7.35
C VAL A 320 10.43 -15.19 -5.91
N LEU A 321 9.36 -15.89 -5.53
CA LEU A 321 8.86 -15.97 -4.16
C LEU A 321 9.10 -17.37 -3.58
N PRO A 322 9.45 -17.49 -2.28
CA PRO A 322 9.56 -18.78 -1.63
C PRO A 322 8.23 -19.55 -1.64
N LEU A 323 8.28 -20.88 -1.80
CA LEU A 323 7.09 -21.74 -1.82
C LEU A 323 6.25 -21.64 -0.54
N THR A 324 6.85 -21.29 0.60
CA THR A 324 6.14 -21.00 1.85
C THR A 324 5.14 -19.85 1.71
N CYS A 325 5.43 -18.85 0.87
CA CYS A 325 4.49 -17.76 0.55
C CYS A 325 3.27 -18.30 -0.20
N LEU A 326 3.48 -19.15 -1.21
CA LEU A 326 2.39 -19.80 -1.94
C LEU A 326 1.50 -20.62 -1.00
N LEU A 327 2.10 -21.49 -0.19
CA LEU A 327 1.38 -22.40 0.70
C LEU A 327 0.48 -21.63 1.68
N LEU A 328 0.98 -20.55 2.28
CA LEU A 328 0.20 -19.75 3.22
C LEU A 328 -0.83 -18.86 2.52
N ALA A 329 -0.47 -18.21 1.42
CA ALA A 329 -1.39 -17.30 0.74
C ALA A 329 -2.51 -18.04 -0.01
N VAL A 330 -2.33 -19.30 -0.41
CA VAL A 330 -3.42 -20.15 -0.94
C VAL A 330 -4.51 -20.38 0.11
N LEU A 331 -4.20 -20.34 1.41
CA LEU A 331 -5.21 -20.45 2.47
C LEU A 331 -6.19 -19.27 2.48
N THR A 332 -5.87 -18.16 1.80
CA THR A 332 -6.77 -17.00 1.70
C THR A 332 -7.73 -17.07 0.51
N ILE A 333 -7.65 -18.12 -0.34
CA ILE A 333 -8.56 -18.32 -1.48
C ILE A 333 -10.05 -18.24 -1.09
N PRO A 334 -10.51 -18.85 0.03
CA PRO A 334 -11.92 -18.71 0.46
C PRO A 334 -12.34 -17.26 0.66
N MET A 335 -11.43 -16.41 1.16
CA MET A 335 -11.66 -14.97 1.31
C MET A 335 -11.71 -14.25 -0.04
N GLY A 336 -10.85 -14.65 -0.99
CA GLY A 336 -10.90 -14.16 -2.36
C GLY A 336 -12.22 -14.51 -3.06
N LYS A 337 -12.66 -15.77 -2.93
CA LYS A 337 -13.96 -16.23 -3.44
C LYS A 337 -15.12 -15.45 -2.82
N LEU A 338 -15.08 -15.21 -1.50
CA LEU A 338 -16.09 -14.38 -0.83
C LEU A 338 -16.18 -12.98 -1.43
N VAL A 339 -15.06 -12.34 -1.76
CA VAL A 339 -15.05 -11.01 -2.43
C VAL A 339 -15.75 -11.10 -3.79
N ILE A 340 -15.40 -12.09 -4.61
CA ILE A 340 -15.98 -12.28 -5.96
C ILE A 340 -17.49 -12.51 -5.85
N ASP A 341 -17.89 -13.53 -5.10
CA ASP A 341 -19.28 -13.95 -4.96
C ASP A 341 -20.14 -12.81 -4.39
N PHE A 342 -19.61 -12.07 -3.41
CA PHE A 342 -20.32 -10.93 -2.82
C PHE A 342 -20.52 -9.79 -3.81
N VAL A 343 -19.49 -9.42 -4.58
CA VAL A 343 -19.59 -8.32 -5.55
C VAL A 343 -20.48 -8.72 -6.72
N GLU A 344 -20.31 -9.92 -7.29
CA GLU A 344 -21.16 -10.40 -8.41
C GLU A 344 -22.64 -10.47 -7.99
N LYS A 345 -22.94 -10.88 -6.76
CA LYS A 345 -24.33 -10.98 -6.30
C LYS A 345 -24.96 -9.62 -5.98
N ASN A 346 -24.19 -8.66 -5.49
CA ASN A 346 -24.73 -7.43 -4.89
C ASN A 346 -24.37 -6.14 -5.65
N HIS A 347 -23.68 -6.19 -6.79
CA HIS A 347 -23.21 -4.97 -7.47
C HIS A 347 -24.32 -3.99 -7.88
N ASN A 348 -25.58 -4.43 -7.95
CA ASN A 348 -26.74 -3.57 -8.25
C ASN A 348 -27.45 -3.02 -6.98
N ASP A 349 -27.08 -3.47 -5.79
CA ASP A 349 -27.69 -3.06 -4.53
C ASP A 349 -26.74 -2.13 -3.77
N LYS A 350 -27.02 -0.82 -3.83
CA LYS A 350 -26.19 0.25 -3.24
C LYS A 350 -25.94 0.07 -1.74
N ILE A 351 -26.91 -0.47 -1.00
CA ILE A 351 -26.82 -0.63 0.45
C ILE A 351 -25.92 -1.82 0.78
N LYS A 352 -26.14 -2.97 0.13
CA LYS A 352 -25.33 -4.16 0.39
C LYS A 352 -23.90 -4.00 -0.11
N ILE A 353 -23.71 -3.43 -1.30
CA ILE A 353 -22.38 -3.36 -1.93
C ILE A 353 -21.39 -2.47 -1.18
N PHE A 354 -21.85 -1.58 -0.29
CA PHE A 354 -21.01 -0.81 0.63
C PHE A 354 -19.98 -1.68 1.38
N MET A 355 -20.35 -2.93 1.68
CA MET A 355 -19.48 -3.87 2.41
C MET A 355 -18.34 -4.46 1.56
N ALA A 356 -18.37 -4.33 0.24
CA ALA A 356 -17.37 -4.91 -0.66
C ALA A 356 -15.93 -4.49 -0.32
N LYS A 357 -15.71 -3.19 -0.06
CA LYS A 357 -14.39 -2.66 0.32
C LYS A 357 -13.84 -3.29 1.59
N TYR A 358 -14.69 -3.63 2.57
CA TYR A 358 -14.26 -4.27 3.82
C TYR A 358 -13.91 -5.74 3.63
N TYR A 359 -14.55 -6.44 2.70
CA TYR A 359 -14.10 -7.78 2.29
C TYR A 359 -12.75 -7.71 1.57
N CYS A 360 -12.53 -6.72 0.70
CA CYS A 360 -11.20 -6.48 0.12
C CYS A 360 -10.14 -6.17 1.19
N VAL A 361 -10.47 -5.38 2.21
CA VAL A 361 -9.59 -5.10 3.36
C VAL A 361 -9.19 -6.39 4.08
N ARG A 362 -10.16 -7.29 4.35
CA ARG A 362 -9.87 -8.59 4.97
C ARG A 362 -8.97 -9.46 4.08
N LEU A 363 -9.26 -9.52 2.78
CA LEU A 363 -8.41 -10.24 1.82
C LEU A 363 -6.98 -9.68 1.85
N HIS A 364 -6.82 -8.36 1.75
CA HIS A 364 -5.52 -7.68 1.80
C HIS A 364 -4.77 -7.96 3.11
N ALA A 365 -5.43 -7.88 4.26
CA ALA A 365 -4.83 -8.15 5.55
C ALA A 365 -4.38 -9.62 5.68
N PHE A 366 -5.24 -10.58 5.35
CA PHE A 366 -4.90 -12.00 5.43
C PHE A 366 -3.83 -12.39 4.42
N PHE A 367 -3.95 -11.95 3.17
CA PHE A 367 -3.01 -12.26 2.10
C PHE A 367 -1.64 -11.62 2.38
N GLY A 368 -1.60 -10.35 2.81
CA GLY A 368 -0.38 -9.66 3.19
C GLY A 368 0.31 -10.29 4.40
N SER A 369 -0.46 -10.72 5.40
CA SER A 369 0.06 -11.45 6.56
C SER A 369 0.64 -12.81 6.15
N ALA A 370 -0.06 -13.55 5.29
CA ALA A 370 0.40 -14.84 4.76
C ALA A 370 1.70 -14.69 3.96
N LEU A 371 1.83 -13.64 3.14
CA LEU A 371 3.07 -13.29 2.45
C LEU A 371 4.21 -13.00 3.43
N ALA A 372 3.97 -12.13 4.42
CA ALA A 372 4.99 -11.75 5.40
C ALA A 372 5.47 -12.96 6.24
N VAL A 373 4.55 -13.78 6.74
CA VAL A 373 4.87 -15.02 7.48
C VAL A 373 5.56 -16.02 6.56
N GLY A 374 5.14 -16.14 5.30
CA GLY A 374 5.78 -17.00 4.31
C GLY A 374 7.25 -16.64 4.08
N LEU A 375 7.55 -15.34 3.94
CA LEU A 375 8.91 -14.82 3.83
C LEU A 375 9.71 -15.06 5.11
N PHE A 376 9.11 -14.86 6.28
CA PHE A 376 9.75 -15.14 7.57
C PHE A 376 10.14 -16.62 7.72
N LEU A 377 9.22 -17.54 7.43
CA LEU A 377 9.44 -18.98 7.54
C LEU A 377 10.38 -19.54 6.45
N ALA A 378 10.46 -18.89 5.28
CA ALA A 378 11.41 -19.30 4.25
C ALA A 378 12.85 -19.20 4.74
N ARG A 379 13.16 -18.19 5.55
CA ARG A 379 14.50 -17.99 6.12
C ARG A 379 14.88 -19.06 7.14
N THR A 380 13.95 -19.48 8.00
CA THR A 380 14.24 -20.50 9.02
C THR A 380 14.61 -21.84 8.38
N ARG A 381 14.10 -22.14 7.18
CA ARG A 381 14.52 -23.30 6.38
C ARG A 381 15.94 -23.18 5.82
N ILE A 382 16.38 -21.98 5.44
CA ILE A 382 17.78 -21.76 5.02
C ILE A 382 18.72 -22.07 6.18
N HIS A 383 18.41 -21.59 7.39
CA HIS A 383 19.23 -21.84 8.58
C HIS A 383 19.30 -23.32 8.96
N MET A 384 18.20 -24.08 8.82
CA MET A 384 18.19 -25.53 9.05
C MET A 384 18.99 -26.32 8.01
N LYS A 385 19.16 -25.79 6.80
CA LYS A 385 19.93 -26.44 5.72
C LYS A 385 21.43 -26.11 5.80
N GLU A 386 21.77 -24.98 6.41
CA GLU A 386 23.15 -24.53 6.67
C GLU A 386 23.68 -24.93 8.05
N ALA A 387 22.83 -25.40 8.96
CA ALA A 387 23.27 -26.00 10.21
C ALA A 387 24.14 -27.24 9.91
N PRO A 388 25.39 -27.31 10.42
CA PRO A 388 26.27 -28.43 10.13
C PRO A 388 25.67 -29.74 10.66
N GLY A 389 25.14 -30.54 9.75
CA GLY A 389 24.92 -31.96 9.96
C GLY A 389 26.26 -32.69 10.00
N SER A 390 27.00 -32.55 11.10
CA SER A 390 28.04 -33.49 11.52
C SER A 390 28.53 -33.14 12.93
N CYS A 391 27.92 -33.73 13.95
CA CYS A 391 28.57 -34.06 15.22
C CYS A 391 27.57 -34.80 16.12
N ILE A 392 27.07 -35.95 15.68
CA ILE A 392 26.67 -37.10 16.51
C ILE A 392 26.49 -38.24 15.50
N ALA A 393 27.09 -39.41 15.79
CA ALA A 393 27.17 -40.63 14.98
C ALA A 393 28.36 -40.73 14.01
N SER A 394 29.58 -40.87 14.57
CA SER A 394 30.46 -42.02 14.30
C SER A 394 31.86 -41.82 14.91
N SER A 395 31.97 -41.93 16.23
CA SER A 395 33.24 -42.31 16.86
C SER A 395 32.95 -43.07 18.14
N TRP A 396 32.33 -44.24 18.01
CA TRP A 396 32.36 -45.24 19.06
C TRP A 396 33.68 -46.01 18.89
N SER A 397 34.77 -45.40 19.34
CA SER A 397 35.98 -46.14 19.71
C SER A 397 35.74 -46.64 21.13
N GLY A 398 35.77 -47.96 21.32
CA GLY A 398 35.51 -48.64 22.59
C GLY A 398 36.36 -48.13 23.77
N PRO A 399 36.12 -48.67 24.98
CA PRO A 399 36.78 -48.17 26.19
C PRO A 399 38.30 -48.28 26.07
N PRO A 400 39.07 -47.29 26.58
CA PRO A 400 40.51 -47.27 26.43
C PRO A 400 41.18 -48.35 27.28
N ASN A 401 42.12 -49.07 26.67
CA ASN A 401 43.01 -50.01 27.35
C ASN A 401 43.93 -49.27 28.33
N GLU A 402 44.18 -49.91 29.47
CA GLU A 402 44.83 -49.43 30.70
C GLU A 402 46.33 -49.07 30.55
N GLU A 403 46.93 -49.22 29.37
CA GLU A 403 48.37 -49.05 29.13
C GLU A 403 48.82 -47.65 28.69
N SER A 404 47.90 -46.75 28.30
CA SER A 404 48.27 -45.42 27.79
C SER A 404 48.47 -44.34 28.86
N MET A 405 48.33 -44.71 30.15
CA MET A 405 48.37 -43.76 31.28
C MET A 405 49.70 -43.74 32.05
N LYS A 406 50.78 -44.31 31.49
CA LYS A 406 52.14 -44.23 32.04
C LYS A 406 53.14 -43.84 30.96
N LEU A 407 53.18 -42.56 30.59
CA LEU A 407 54.33 -41.92 29.92
C LEU A 407 54.06 -40.41 29.80
N LYS A 408 53.92 -39.74 30.94
CA LYS A 408 53.96 -38.27 31.05
C LYS A 408 54.34 -37.87 32.48
N TYR A 409 55.51 -38.33 32.93
CA TYR A 409 56.27 -37.65 33.97
C TYR A 409 57.53 -37.12 33.30
N PHE A 410 57.45 -35.84 32.94
CA PHE A 410 58.52 -35.07 32.35
C PHE A 410 59.45 -34.58 33.46
N GLU A 411 60.74 -34.62 33.17
CA GLU A 411 61.88 -34.26 33.99
C GLU A 411 61.84 -32.79 34.47
N LEU A 412 62.32 -32.56 35.69
CA LEU A 412 62.62 -31.24 36.27
C LEU A 412 64.15 -31.10 36.36
N PRO A 413 64.78 -30.02 35.85
CA PRO A 413 66.16 -29.70 36.18
C PRO A 413 66.25 -28.77 37.40
N GLU A 414 67.22 -29.08 38.27
CA GLU A 414 67.62 -28.29 39.44
C GLU A 414 68.10 -26.87 39.08
N THR A 415 67.71 -25.88 39.88
CA THR A 415 68.31 -24.53 39.85
C THR A 415 69.19 -24.32 41.08
N LYS A 416 70.49 -24.12 40.84
CA LYS A 416 71.48 -23.69 41.84
C LYS A 416 71.30 -22.20 42.17
N LYS A 417 71.26 -21.90 43.48
CA LYS A 417 71.45 -20.57 44.07
C LYS A 417 72.91 -20.10 43.91
N GLN A 418 73.12 -18.85 43.50
CA GLN A 418 74.23 -18.04 44.02
C GLN A 418 74.00 -16.52 43.86
N ASN A 419 73.86 -15.90 45.03
CA ASN A 419 74.18 -14.56 45.53
C ASN A 419 74.62 -13.37 44.64
N SER A 420 74.13 -12.21 45.11
CA SER A 420 74.80 -10.91 45.32
C SER A 420 75.14 -10.00 44.12
N HIS A 421 74.48 -8.83 44.02
CA HIS A 421 74.98 -7.54 44.55
C HIS A 421 74.11 -6.34 44.07
N SER A 422 73.76 -5.47 45.03
CA SER A 422 73.60 -3.99 45.00
C SER A 422 73.20 -3.22 43.72
N HIS A 423 72.03 -2.53 43.77
CA HIS A 423 71.76 -1.07 43.61
C HIS A 423 72.55 -0.19 42.59
N PRO A 424 72.12 1.05 42.21
CA PRO A 424 70.78 1.61 41.87
C PRO A 424 70.78 2.58 40.64
N PHE A 425 69.62 3.19 40.35
CA PHE A 425 69.35 4.50 39.69
C PHE A 425 69.15 4.66 38.16
N ASP A 426 68.17 5.53 37.88
CA ASP A 426 67.86 6.35 36.69
C ASP A 426 67.46 5.63 35.39
N ARG A 427 66.40 5.99 34.66
CA ARG A 427 65.62 7.24 34.54
C ARG A 427 64.25 6.94 33.92
#